data_AF-D2HNF6-F1
#
_entry.id   AF-D2HNF6-F1
#
_cell.length_a   1.000
_cell.length_b   1.000
_cell.length_c   1.000
_cell.angle_alpha   90.00
_cell.angle_beta   90.00
_cell.angle_gamma   90.00
#
_symmetry.space_group_name_H-M   'P 1'
#
loop_
_entity.id
_entity.type
_entity.pdbx_description
1 polymer ?
#
loop_
_entity_poly.entity_id
_entity_poly.type
_entity_poly.pdbx_seq_one_letter_code
_entity_poly.pdbx_strand_id
1 'polypeptide(L)'
;CSAGRTQDAPTITIHSGPPGVLVASYAHFCSSNRCNRASNTSVLLNSLPPPAAPAPGNLQCPVCVNIFGSCPENPENVMCPNGTTHCYSGYIKIQKGGIYSKLNIQGCVTQASSSLLNHAWKIGVFSVTENSEDETDFILQAGAAPMPLLPWVVGLGLSLALWCG
;
A
#
# COMPACT_ATOMS: atom_id res chain seq x y z
N CYS A 1 -2.33 -10.60 -28.06
CA CYS A 1 -3.55 -11.39 -27.77
C CYS A 1 -3.33 -12.15 -26.46
N SER A 2 -4.38 -12.36 -25.66
CA SER A 2 -4.31 -13.15 -24.43
C SER A 2 -5.04 -14.49 -24.62
N ALA A 3 -4.65 -15.52 -23.86
CA ALA A 3 -5.51 -16.70 -23.71
C ALA A 3 -6.89 -16.24 -23.23
N GLY A 4 -7.96 -16.79 -23.81
CA GLY A 4 -9.33 -16.34 -23.57
C GLY A 4 -9.65 -16.28 -22.08
N ARG A 5 -10.20 -15.15 -21.63
CA ARG A 5 -10.79 -15.01 -20.30
C ARG A 5 -12.21 -14.49 -20.41
N THR A 6 -12.97 -14.78 -19.36
CA THR A 6 -14.40 -14.57 -19.19
C THR A 6 -14.80 -13.14 -19.52
N GLN A 7 -15.85 -13.00 -20.33
CA GLN A 7 -16.48 -11.72 -20.69
C GLN A 7 -17.08 -10.98 -19.48
N ASP A 8 -17.11 -11.62 -18.31
CA ASP A 8 -17.80 -11.18 -17.09
C ASP A 8 -16.95 -10.29 -16.16
N ALA A 9 -15.68 -10.00 -16.50
CA ALA A 9 -14.88 -9.07 -15.70
C ALA A 9 -15.32 -7.62 -15.95
N PRO A 10 -15.49 -6.79 -14.89
CA PRO A 10 -15.84 -5.39 -15.08
C PRO A 10 -14.77 -4.68 -15.91
N THR A 11 -15.23 -3.89 -16.90
CA THR A 11 -14.32 -3.15 -17.78
C THR A 11 -13.61 -2.02 -17.03
N ILE A 12 -14.26 -1.46 -16.00
CA ILE A 12 -13.72 -0.41 -15.14
C ILE A 12 -13.91 -0.84 -13.69
N THR A 13 -12.86 -0.69 -12.89
CA THR A 13 -12.89 -0.95 -11.45
C THR A 13 -12.29 0.24 -10.72
N ILE A 14 -13.02 0.77 -9.74
CA ILE A 14 -12.49 1.70 -8.75
C ILE A 14 -12.03 0.86 -7.56
N HIS A 15 -10.73 0.82 -7.31
CA HIS A 15 -10.15 0.05 -6.22
C HIS A 15 -10.13 0.87 -4.93
N SER A 16 -9.81 2.16 -5.02
CA SER A 16 -9.91 3.13 -3.94
C SER A 16 -10.48 4.44 -4.46
N GLY A 17 -11.39 5.03 -3.68
CA GLY A 17 -12.16 6.23 -4.00
C GLY A 17 -11.74 7.47 -3.20
N PRO A 18 -12.20 8.67 -3.58
CA PRO A 18 -11.99 9.88 -2.78
C PRO A 18 -12.73 9.82 -1.43
N PRO A 19 -12.29 10.58 -0.40
CA PRO A 19 -11.19 11.57 -0.45
C PRO A 19 -9.80 10.93 -0.28
N GLY A 20 -8.77 11.55 -0.87
CA GLY A 20 -7.39 11.07 -0.80
C GLY A 20 -6.93 10.35 -2.07
N VAL A 21 -6.16 9.28 -1.91
CA VAL A 21 -5.62 8.49 -3.03
C VAL A 21 -6.74 7.77 -3.78
N LEU A 22 -6.85 8.04 -5.09
CA LEU A 22 -7.75 7.35 -6.02
C LEU A 22 -6.96 6.31 -6.83
N VAL A 23 -7.40 5.06 -6.81
CA VAL A 23 -6.85 4.01 -7.68
C VAL A 23 -7.99 3.38 -8.47
N ALA A 24 -7.88 3.42 -9.79
CA ALA A 24 -8.85 2.84 -10.70
C ALA A 24 -8.16 2.21 -11.92
N SER A 25 -8.82 1.23 -12.54
CA SER A 25 -8.27 0.49 -13.68
C SER A 25 -9.29 0.27 -14.77
N TYR A 26 -8.82 0.22 -16.02
CA TYR A 26 -9.59 -0.19 -17.18
C TYR A 26 -8.99 -1.48 -17.79
N ALA A 27 -9.82 -2.49 -18.02
CA ALA A 27 -9.44 -3.74 -18.67
C ALA A 27 -10.57 -4.25 -19.57
N HIS A 28 -10.41 -4.08 -20.89
CA HIS A 28 -11.41 -4.52 -21.86
C HIS A 28 -10.98 -5.77 -22.60
N PHE A 29 -11.76 -6.84 -22.43
CA PHE A 29 -11.61 -8.10 -23.14
C PHE A 29 -12.73 -8.27 -24.17
N CYS A 30 -12.36 -8.75 -25.34
CA CYS A 30 -13.29 -8.92 -26.45
C CYS A 30 -12.71 -9.94 -27.45
N SER A 31 -13.57 -10.56 -28.27
CA SER A 31 -13.22 -11.71 -29.11
C SER A 31 -13.19 -11.44 -30.61
N SER A 32 -13.68 -10.29 -31.07
CA SER A 32 -13.67 -9.93 -32.49
C SER A 32 -12.37 -9.22 -32.91
N ASN A 33 -12.09 -9.22 -34.22
CA ASN A 33 -10.83 -8.69 -34.72
C ASN A 33 -10.66 -7.20 -34.39
N ARG A 34 -9.58 -6.88 -33.66
CA ARG A 34 -9.24 -5.53 -33.22
C ARG A 34 -10.42 -4.87 -32.47
N CYS A 35 -11.07 -5.54 -31.54
CA CYS A 35 -12.17 -4.95 -30.78
C CYS A 35 -11.71 -4.06 -29.62
N ASN A 36 -10.51 -4.30 -29.08
CA ASN A 36 -9.91 -3.58 -27.96
C ASN A 36 -9.20 -2.28 -28.41
N ARG A 37 -9.91 -1.41 -29.12
CA ARG A 37 -9.38 -0.15 -29.72
C ARG A 37 -9.58 1.08 -28.84
N ALA A 38 -9.21 1.01 -27.56
CA ALA A 38 -9.13 2.23 -26.76
C ALA A 38 -8.01 3.13 -27.34
N SER A 39 -8.35 4.35 -27.75
CA SER A 39 -7.42 5.30 -28.36
C SER A 39 -6.86 6.33 -27.37
N ASN A 40 -7.50 6.48 -26.21
CA ASN A 40 -7.09 7.41 -25.15
C ASN A 40 -7.61 6.94 -23.78
N THR A 41 -7.24 7.67 -22.74
CA THR A 41 -7.59 7.38 -21.34
C THR A 41 -9.03 7.78 -20.96
N SER A 42 -9.80 8.40 -21.87
CA SER A 42 -11.18 8.81 -21.57
C SER A 42 -12.10 7.62 -21.27
N VAL A 43 -11.76 6.43 -21.79
CA VAL A 43 -12.40 5.16 -21.46
C VAL A 43 -12.40 4.85 -19.97
N LEU A 44 -11.45 5.42 -19.20
CA LEU A 44 -11.40 5.34 -17.74
C LEU A 44 -11.88 6.66 -17.11
N LEU A 45 -11.28 7.79 -17.51
CA LEU A 45 -11.45 9.08 -16.84
C LEU A 45 -12.91 9.55 -16.81
N ASN A 46 -13.70 9.27 -17.85
CA ASN A 46 -15.11 9.67 -17.91
C ASN A 46 -16.00 8.90 -16.91
N SER A 47 -15.51 7.79 -16.37
CA SER A 47 -16.23 6.96 -15.40
C SER A 47 -15.76 7.15 -13.96
N LEU A 48 -14.75 7.98 -13.75
CA LEU A 48 -14.26 8.28 -12.40
C LEU A 48 -15.19 9.28 -11.72
N PRO A 49 -15.38 9.17 -10.39
CA PRO A 49 -16.14 10.16 -9.65
C PRO A 49 -15.52 11.55 -9.88
N PRO A 50 -16.34 12.60 -10.04
CA PRO A 50 -15.83 13.95 -10.23
C PRO A 50 -14.93 14.31 -9.04
N PRO A 51 -13.79 14.98 -9.29
CA PRO A 51 -12.97 15.51 -8.22
C PRO A 51 -13.71 16.71 -7.60
N ALA A 52 -14.69 16.45 -6.74
CA ALA A 52 -15.16 17.49 -5.84
C ALA A 52 -13.96 17.82 -4.95
N ALA A 53 -13.44 19.05 -5.03
CA ALA A 53 -12.37 19.51 -4.16
C ALA A 53 -12.89 19.43 -2.71
N PRO A 54 -12.45 18.45 -1.91
CA PRO A 54 -12.97 18.33 -0.56
C PRO A 54 -12.46 19.54 0.23
N ALA A 55 -13.25 20.04 1.18
CA ALA A 55 -12.77 21.07 2.09
C ALA A 55 -11.43 20.62 2.73
N PRO A 56 -10.45 21.52 2.93
CA PRO A 56 -9.20 21.13 3.57
C PRO A 56 -9.45 20.52 4.95
N GLY A 57 -8.76 19.43 5.24
CA GLY A 57 -8.71 18.80 6.57
C GLY A 57 -7.58 19.38 7.41
N ASN A 58 -7.19 18.65 8.45
CA ASN A 58 -6.13 19.01 9.39
C ASN A 58 -4.87 18.11 9.29
N LEU A 59 -4.98 16.98 8.58
CA LEU A 59 -3.87 16.06 8.36
C LEU A 59 -2.94 16.57 7.26
N GLN A 60 -1.64 16.41 7.44
CA GLN A 60 -0.65 16.61 6.37
C GLN A 60 0.04 15.29 6.07
N CYS A 61 0.15 14.96 4.79
CA CYS A 61 0.82 13.74 4.35
C CYS A 61 1.81 14.03 3.23
N PRO A 62 2.90 13.25 3.15
CA PRO A 62 3.74 13.24 1.97
C PRO A 62 2.92 12.76 0.76
N VAL A 63 3.12 13.40 -0.40
CA VAL A 63 2.46 12.98 -1.65
C VAL A 63 3.46 12.69 -2.75
N CYS A 64 3.24 11.56 -3.40
CA CYS A 64 4.06 11.12 -4.53
C CYS A 64 3.36 10.00 -5.29
N VAL A 65 3.49 10.03 -6.62
CA VAL A 65 3.23 8.88 -7.48
C VAL A 65 4.39 8.75 -8.45
N ASN A 66 5.09 7.63 -8.43
CA ASN A 66 6.21 7.37 -9.34
C ASN A 66 6.11 5.98 -9.98
N ILE A 67 6.13 5.96 -11.30
CA ILE A 67 6.19 4.74 -12.11
C ILE A 67 7.65 4.61 -12.56
N PHE A 68 8.32 3.51 -12.20
CA PHE A 68 9.73 3.20 -12.55
C PHE A 68 10.84 3.81 -11.68
N GLY A 69 10.51 4.38 -10.53
CA GLY A 69 11.48 4.85 -9.53
C GLY A 69 10.88 4.83 -8.14
N SER A 70 11.58 5.42 -7.18
CA SER A 70 11.08 5.63 -5.82
C SER A 70 10.48 7.03 -5.67
N CYS A 71 9.67 7.22 -4.62
CA CYS A 71 9.38 8.58 -4.16
C CYS A 71 10.66 9.26 -3.67
N PRO A 72 10.76 10.60 -3.79
CA PRO A 72 11.92 11.33 -3.28
C PRO A 72 12.07 11.10 -1.77
N GLU A 73 13.29 11.22 -1.25
CA GLU A 73 13.55 11.08 0.20
C GLU A 73 12.79 12.13 1.03
N ASN A 74 12.60 13.33 0.47
CA ASN A 74 11.86 14.43 1.07
C ASN A 74 10.68 14.83 0.15
N PRO A 75 9.58 14.06 0.15
CA PRO A 75 8.39 14.40 -0.60
C PRO A 75 7.72 15.66 -0.04
N GLU A 76 7.01 16.39 -0.90
CA GLU A 76 6.19 17.52 -0.48
C GLU A 76 5.04 17.04 0.40
N ASN A 77 4.80 17.74 1.52
CA ASN A 77 3.65 17.51 2.36
C ASN A 77 2.50 18.42 1.93
N VAL A 78 1.32 17.84 1.73
CA VAL A 78 0.10 18.60 1.41
C VAL A 78 -0.94 18.47 2.51
N MET A 79 -1.78 19.49 2.65
CA MET A 79 -2.95 19.43 3.50
C MET A 79 -3.98 18.46 2.89
N CYS A 80 -4.26 17.39 3.60
CA CYS A 80 -5.17 16.37 3.14
C CYS A 80 -6.62 16.87 3.14
N PRO A 81 -7.47 16.31 2.26
CA PRO A 81 -8.89 16.60 2.26
C PRO A 81 -9.60 16.16 3.55
N ASN A 82 -10.66 16.87 3.93
CA ASN A 82 -11.50 16.45 5.06
C ASN A 82 -12.04 15.03 4.82
N GLY A 83 -12.06 14.23 5.89
CA GLY A 83 -12.45 12.81 5.85
C GLY A 83 -11.29 11.82 5.72
N THR A 84 -10.07 12.27 5.42
CA THR A 84 -8.86 11.42 5.56
C THR A 84 -8.29 11.50 6.96
N THR A 85 -7.78 10.38 7.46
CA THR A 85 -7.30 10.25 8.85
C THR A 85 -5.88 9.72 8.96
N HIS A 86 -5.33 9.17 7.88
CA HIS A 86 -3.99 8.57 7.87
C HIS A 86 -3.25 8.89 6.57
N CYS A 87 -1.93 8.73 6.62
CA CYS A 87 -1.06 8.75 5.43
C CYS A 87 -0.78 7.32 5.02
N TYR A 88 -0.80 7.06 3.73
CA TYR A 88 -0.37 5.81 3.13
C TYR A 88 1.03 6.00 2.54
N SER A 89 1.93 5.05 2.78
CA SER A 89 3.19 4.89 2.06
C SER A 89 3.36 3.45 1.63
N GLY A 90 3.66 3.22 0.37
CA GLY A 90 3.83 1.86 -0.13
C GLY A 90 4.02 1.78 -1.64
N TYR A 91 3.83 0.58 -2.18
CA TYR A 91 3.99 0.35 -3.61
C TYR A 91 3.10 -0.77 -4.15
N ILE A 92 2.83 -0.69 -5.45
CA ILE A 92 2.14 -1.72 -6.23
C ILE A 92 3.12 -2.31 -7.24
N LYS A 93 3.38 -3.61 -7.12
CA LYS A 93 4.09 -4.40 -8.13
C LYS A 93 3.11 -4.84 -9.21
N ILE A 94 3.45 -4.58 -10.47
CA ILE A 94 2.68 -4.99 -11.65
C ILE A 94 3.54 -5.95 -12.46
N GLN A 95 3.01 -7.14 -12.73
CA GLN A 95 3.73 -8.22 -13.41
C GLN A 95 2.86 -8.89 -14.48
N LYS A 96 3.49 -9.66 -15.37
CA LYS A 96 2.85 -10.38 -16.50
C LYS A 96 2.32 -9.42 -17.57
N GLY A 97 1.67 -9.95 -18.61
CA GLY A 97 1.18 -9.12 -19.73
C GLY A 97 2.29 -8.38 -20.49
N GLY A 98 3.56 -8.82 -20.36
CA GLY A 98 4.71 -8.18 -20.98
C GLY A 98 5.27 -6.97 -20.22
N ILE A 99 4.78 -6.66 -19.02
CA ILE A 99 5.28 -5.57 -18.19
C ILE A 99 5.76 -6.07 -16.82
N TYR A 100 6.81 -5.44 -16.32
CA TYR A 100 7.23 -5.51 -14.94
C TYR A 100 7.48 -4.08 -14.46
N SER A 101 6.75 -3.63 -13.44
CA SER A 101 6.91 -2.29 -12.88
C SER A 101 6.60 -2.27 -11.39
N LYS A 102 7.20 -1.31 -10.70
CA LYS A 102 6.93 -0.96 -9.31
C LYS A 102 6.43 0.49 -9.31
N LEU A 103 5.18 0.68 -8.91
CA LEU A 103 4.54 1.98 -8.73
C LEU A 103 4.64 2.33 -7.25
N ASN A 104 5.39 3.36 -6.87
CA ASN A 104 5.44 3.84 -5.48
C ASN A 104 4.40 4.96 -5.30
N ILE A 105 3.69 4.92 -4.18
CA ILE A 105 2.58 5.82 -3.87
C ILE A 105 2.72 6.30 -2.42
N GLN A 106 2.59 7.61 -2.24
CA GLN A 106 2.36 8.24 -0.95
C GLN A 106 1.16 9.18 -1.05
N GLY A 107 0.34 9.24 0.00
CA GLY A 107 -0.76 10.21 0.06
C GLY A 107 -1.77 9.95 1.16
N CYS A 108 -2.83 10.74 1.17
CA CYS A 108 -3.87 10.70 2.20
C CYS A 108 -4.85 9.53 1.99
N VAL A 109 -5.26 8.87 3.07
CA VAL A 109 -6.25 7.79 3.06
C VAL A 109 -7.22 7.90 4.23
N THR A 110 -8.38 7.24 4.11
CA THR A 110 -9.47 7.31 5.09
C THR A 110 -9.28 6.39 6.31
N GLN A 111 -8.34 5.43 6.26
CA GLN A 111 -8.07 4.46 7.33
C GLN A 111 -6.60 3.99 7.31
N ALA A 112 -6.05 3.61 8.47
CA ALA A 112 -4.65 3.22 8.65
C ALA A 112 -4.25 1.97 7.85
N SER A 113 -5.14 0.99 7.76
CA SER A 113 -4.92 -0.29 7.06
C SER A 113 -5.54 -0.31 5.67
N SER A 114 -5.58 0.83 4.97
CA SER A 114 -6.20 0.91 3.65
C SER A 114 -5.41 0.10 2.63
N SER A 115 -6.06 -0.86 1.98
CA SER A 115 -5.56 -1.42 0.72
C SER A 115 -6.07 -0.57 -0.43
N LEU A 116 -5.16 0.12 -1.12
CA LEU A 116 -5.43 0.90 -2.31
C LEU A 116 -6.04 0.05 -3.43
N LEU A 117 -5.64 -1.22 -3.52
CA LEU A 117 -6.18 -2.19 -4.47
C LEU A 117 -7.42 -2.93 -4.00
N ASN A 118 -7.91 -2.67 -2.78
CA ASN A 118 -9.01 -3.41 -2.16
C ASN A 118 -8.83 -4.94 -2.33
N HIS A 119 -7.62 -5.42 -2.03
CA HIS A 119 -7.21 -6.82 -2.15
C HIS A 119 -7.27 -7.43 -3.57
N ALA A 120 -7.37 -6.61 -4.62
CA ALA A 120 -7.25 -7.07 -5.99
C ALA A 120 -5.82 -7.60 -6.25
N TRP A 121 -5.73 -8.84 -6.72
CA TRP A 121 -4.47 -9.50 -7.10
C TRP A 121 -4.30 -9.63 -8.62
N LYS A 122 -5.32 -9.19 -9.38
CA LYS A 122 -5.35 -9.17 -10.85
C LYS A 122 -6.04 -7.90 -11.36
N ILE A 123 -5.45 -7.31 -12.39
CA ILE A 123 -6.05 -6.25 -13.19
C ILE A 123 -5.88 -6.64 -14.65
N GLY A 124 -6.98 -7.06 -15.28
CA GLY A 124 -6.94 -7.62 -16.62
C GLY A 124 -5.96 -8.80 -16.75
N VAL A 125 -4.93 -8.65 -17.59
CA VAL A 125 -3.88 -9.65 -17.79
C VAL A 125 -2.74 -9.55 -16.79
N PHE A 126 -2.69 -8.47 -16.01
CA PHE A 126 -1.64 -8.21 -15.04
C PHE A 126 -1.91 -8.92 -13.73
N SER A 127 -0.84 -9.43 -13.11
CA SER A 127 -0.81 -9.77 -11.70
C SER A 127 -0.38 -8.53 -10.94
N VAL A 128 -1.06 -8.22 -9.84
CA VAL A 128 -0.72 -7.08 -9.00
C VAL A 128 -0.54 -7.51 -7.55
N THR A 129 0.38 -6.85 -6.86
CA THR A 129 0.63 -7.06 -5.43
C THR A 129 0.91 -5.70 -4.80
N GLU A 130 0.11 -5.35 -3.81
CA GLU A 130 0.24 -4.13 -3.02
C GLU A 130 0.97 -4.45 -1.72
N ASN A 131 1.95 -3.61 -1.38
CA ASN A 131 2.65 -3.67 -0.10
C ASN A 131 2.67 -2.25 0.50
N SER A 132 2.06 -2.07 1.67
CA SER A 132 2.15 -0.86 2.49
C SER A 132 3.33 -0.94 3.47
N GLU A 133 3.92 0.19 3.81
CA GLU A 133 5.03 0.30 4.77
C GLU A 133 4.54 0.39 6.23
N ASP A 134 3.22 0.54 6.43
CA ASP A 134 2.56 0.64 7.75
C ASP A 134 2.61 -0.64 8.61
N GLU A 135 3.15 -1.75 8.11
CA GLU A 135 3.29 -2.98 8.90
C GLU A 135 4.49 -2.96 9.87
N THR A 136 5.39 -1.97 9.76
CA THR A 136 6.66 -1.96 10.54
C THR A 136 6.78 -0.92 11.64
N ASP A 137 5.87 0.07 11.76
CA ASP A 137 6.05 1.17 12.72
C ASP A 137 5.14 1.12 13.97
N PHE A 138 4.11 0.25 13.99
CA PHE A 138 3.26 0.08 15.18
C PHE A 138 3.92 -0.73 16.32
N ILE A 139 5.07 -1.37 16.10
CA ILE A 139 5.77 -2.13 17.15
C ILE A 139 6.90 -1.33 17.82
N LEU A 140 7.34 -0.19 17.27
CA LEU A 140 8.52 0.53 17.79
C LEU A 140 8.23 1.74 18.69
N GLN A 141 6.97 2.15 18.86
CA GLN A 141 6.62 3.28 19.75
C GLN A 141 5.81 2.90 21.00
N ALA A 142 5.51 1.63 21.21
CA ALA A 142 4.92 1.14 22.45
C ALA A 142 5.91 0.28 23.25
N GLY A 143 6.69 0.91 24.14
CA GLY A 143 7.10 0.26 25.38
C GLY A 143 8.58 0.26 25.73
N ALA A 144 8.90 1.17 26.66
CA ALA A 144 9.86 1.03 27.75
C ALA A 144 11.37 1.00 27.44
N ALA A 145 12.07 1.98 28.03
CA ALA A 145 13.51 1.93 28.24
C ALA A 145 13.93 0.59 28.88
N PRO A 146 15.07 -0.01 28.48
CA PRO A 146 15.59 -1.19 29.16
C PRO A 146 15.90 -0.83 30.62
N MET A 147 15.10 -1.34 31.54
CA MET A 147 15.42 -1.34 32.96
C MET A 147 16.69 -2.19 33.14
N PRO A 148 17.79 -1.65 33.71
CA PRO A 148 18.99 -2.43 33.93
C PRO A 148 18.69 -3.47 35.02
N LEU A 149 18.58 -4.73 34.62
CA LEU A 149 18.53 -5.86 35.54
C LEU A 149 19.90 -5.96 36.22
N LEU A 150 19.99 -5.54 37.48
CA LEU A 150 21.08 -5.90 38.38
C LEU A 150 20.99 -7.41 38.61
N PRO A 151 21.97 -8.23 38.19
CA PRO A 151 21.96 -9.64 38.56
C PRO A 151 22.32 -9.73 40.04
N TRP A 152 21.37 -10.19 40.86
CA TRP A 152 21.70 -10.67 42.21
C TRP A 152 22.61 -11.89 42.09
N VAL A 153 23.88 -11.69 42.40
CA VAL A 153 24.84 -12.75 42.68
C VAL A 153 24.39 -13.44 43.97
N VAL A 154 23.78 -14.61 43.85
CA VAL A 154 23.64 -15.55 44.97
C VAL A 154 24.80 -16.54 44.85
N GLY A 155 25.89 -16.24 45.54
CA GLY A 155 26.99 -17.18 45.74
C GLY A 155 26.61 -18.20 46.81
N LEU A 156 26.31 -19.43 46.40
CA LEU A 156 26.25 -20.57 47.32
C LEU A 156 27.63 -21.23 47.35
N GLY A 157 28.36 -20.96 48.44
CA GLY A 157 29.70 -21.48 48.69
C GLY A 157 29.71 -22.99 48.87
N LEU A 158 30.71 -23.64 48.27
CA LEU A 158 31.11 -25.00 48.61
C LEU A 158 31.58 -25.04 50.06
N SER A 159 30.90 -25.84 50.89
CA SER A 159 31.42 -26.25 52.19
C SER A 159 31.90 -27.70 52.07
N LEU A 160 33.21 -27.88 51.92
CA LEU A 160 33.89 -29.15 52.15
C LEU A 160 33.95 -29.36 53.67
N ALA A 161 33.27 -30.39 54.17
CA ALA A 161 33.54 -30.94 55.48
C ALA A 161 34.26 -32.28 55.29
N LEU A 162 35.54 -32.28 55.63
CA LEU A 162 36.34 -33.48 55.87
C LEU A 162 36.01 -34.06 57.25
N TRP A 163 36.07 -35.39 57.30
CA TRP A 163 36.51 -36.23 58.43
C TRP A 163 35.46 -36.84 59.37
N CYS A 164 35.33 -38.17 59.26
CA CYS A 164 35.61 -39.13 60.35
C CYS A 164 36.08 -40.46 59.71
N GLY A 165 37.22 -40.98 60.16
CA GLY A 165 37.89 -42.18 59.67
C GLY A 165 39.40 -42.01 59.70
#